data_AF-A0A1V8TZZ1-F1
#
_entry.id   AF-A0A1V8TZZ1-F1
#
_cell.length_a   1.000
_cell.length_b   1.000
_cell.length_c   1.000
_cell.angle_alpha   90.00
_cell.angle_beta   90.00
_cell.angle_gamma   90.00
#
_symmetry.space_group_name_H-M   'P 1'
#
loop_
_entity.id
_entity.type
_entity.pdbx_description
1 polymer ?
#
loop_
_entity_poly.entity_id
_entity_poly.type
_entity_poly.pdbx_seq_one_letter_code
_entity_poly.pdbx_strand_id
1 'polypeptide(L)'
;MASTVDITKLDRPLRVGVLLTNSVTEILDVAPLDIFSGMSKEFTKTIPDFLLSASIKEQAIDVEFNWVTEQGQEAKLTAGASIKPTVQPFGEIKFIQKCNVESHALLFICGGCLAALQAGVLKGKTATAPRPMVEIMRQMHPDVDWVTKRYAHDGKIWTSGALLNGTDMTKAFALETWGGGEGSLVEMGMRLGGYPYRDVNYADVPWAI
;
A
#
# COMPACT_ATOMS: atom_id res chain seq x y z
N MET A 1 4.07 14.46 16.06
CA MET A 1 4.32 13.41 15.06
C MET A 1 3.57 12.18 15.52
N ALA A 2 2.68 11.61 14.70
CA ALA A 2 2.06 10.33 15.05
C ALA A 2 3.19 9.29 15.10
N SER A 3 3.28 8.51 16.19
CA SER A 3 4.28 7.45 16.31
C SER A 3 4.03 6.42 15.22
N THR A 4 4.99 6.20 14.33
CA THR A 4 4.94 5.09 13.39
C THR A 4 4.85 3.78 14.18
N VAL A 5 3.88 2.95 13.82
CA VAL A 5 3.67 1.65 14.47
C VAL A 5 4.75 0.69 14.00
N ASP A 6 5.55 0.19 14.93
CA ASP A 6 6.48 -0.91 14.71
C ASP A 6 5.69 -2.21 14.66
N ILE A 7 5.43 -2.70 13.44
CA ILE A 7 4.57 -3.85 13.24
C ILE A 7 5.25 -5.18 13.56
N THR A 8 6.57 -5.17 13.82
CA THR A 8 7.29 -6.36 14.28
C THR A 8 6.98 -6.72 15.73
N LYS A 9 6.40 -5.77 16.48
CA LYS A 9 6.05 -5.91 17.90
C LYS A 9 4.58 -6.22 18.15
N LEU A 10 3.83 -6.62 17.12
CA LEU A 10 2.43 -6.99 17.28
C LEU A 10 2.31 -8.31 18.06
N ASP A 11 1.33 -8.39 18.96
CA ASP A 11 0.94 -9.59 19.71
C ASP A 11 0.02 -10.52 18.89
N ARG A 12 -0.21 -10.18 17.62
CA ARG A 12 -1.08 -10.85 16.67
C ARG A 12 -0.49 -10.76 15.26
N PRO A 13 -0.97 -11.57 14.29
CA PRO A 13 -0.62 -11.39 12.89
C PRO A 13 -0.92 -9.98 12.38
N LEU A 14 -0.10 -9.49 11.45
CA LEU A 14 -0.41 -8.32 10.66
C LEU A 14 -1.61 -8.63 9.77
N ARG A 15 -2.70 -7.90 9.95
CA ARG A 15 -3.89 -8.01 9.10
C ARG A 15 -3.81 -6.98 7.99
N VAL A 16 -3.79 -7.44 6.75
CA VAL A 16 -3.81 -6.61 5.54
C VAL A 16 -5.19 -6.73 4.90
N GLY A 17 -6.00 -5.67 5.06
CA GLY A 17 -7.30 -5.57 4.39
C GLY A 17 -7.14 -4.94 3.00
N VAL A 18 -7.64 -5.60 1.97
CA VAL A 18 -7.61 -5.11 0.58
C VAL A 18 -9.04 -4.86 0.12
N LEU A 19 -9.39 -3.58 -0.04
CA LEU A 19 -10.69 -3.17 -0.57
C LEU A 19 -10.61 -3.06 -2.09
N LEU A 20 -11.43 -3.83 -2.78
CA LEU A 20 -11.63 -3.74 -4.22
C LEU A 20 -13.01 -3.13 -4.49
N THR A 21 -13.00 -1.97 -5.14
CA THR A 21 -14.20 -1.20 -5.50
C THR A 21 -14.96 -1.91 -6.63
N ASN A 22 -16.23 -1.56 -6.86
CA ASN A 22 -17.04 -2.14 -7.94
C ASN A 22 -16.65 -1.60 -9.33
N SER A 23 -15.38 -1.76 -9.69
CA SER A 23 -14.78 -1.41 -10.99
C SER A 23 -13.75 -2.47 -11.38
N VAL A 24 -13.26 -2.42 -12.62
CA VAL A 24 -12.09 -3.20 -12.99
C VAL A 24 -10.87 -2.53 -12.38
N THR A 25 -10.22 -3.18 -11.42
CA THR A 25 -9.01 -2.66 -10.76
C THR A 25 -7.76 -3.08 -11.52
N GLU A 26 -6.81 -2.16 -11.71
CA GLU A 26 -5.53 -2.51 -12.29
C GLU A 26 -4.78 -3.52 -11.41
N ILE A 27 -4.34 -4.64 -11.99
CA ILE A 27 -3.57 -5.64 -11.23
C ILE A 27 -2.29 -5.05 -10.63
N LEU A 28 -1.72 -4.00 -11.24
CA LEU A 28 -0.56 -3.28 -10.71
C LEU A 28 -0.87 -2.38 -9.52
N ASP A 29 -2.14 -2.04 -9.27
CA ASP A 29 -2.53 -1.34 -8.04
C ASP A 29 -2.70 -2.32 -6.87
N VAL A 30 -2.91 -3.60 -7.18
CA VAL A 30 -3.03 -4.69 -6.20
C VAL A 30 -1.67 -5.34 -5.92
N ALA A 31 -0.86 -5.58 -6.95
CA ALA A 31 0.45 -6.23 -6.85
C ALA A 31 1.39 -5.73 -5.73
N PRO A 32 1.42 -4.43 -5.35
CA PRO A 32 2.27 -3.95 -4.26
C PRO A 32 2.06 -4.66 -2.92
N LEU A 33 0.89 -5.28 -2.68
CA LEU A 33 0.62 -6.06 -1.47
C LEU A 33 1.56 -7.26 -1.31
N ASP A 34 2.18 -7.72 -2.39
CA ASP A 34 3.06 -8.88 -2.39
C ASP A 34 4.35 -8.63 -1.58
N ILE A 35 4.71 -7.36 -1.29
CA ILE A 35 5.74 -7.04 -0.30
C ILE A 35 5.42 -7.69 1.05
N PHE A 36 4.17 -7.60 1.50
CA PHE A 36 3.77 -8.14 2.80
C PHE A 36 3.81 -9.67 2.80
N SER A 37 3.43 -10.29 1.69
CA SER A 37 3.55 -11.74 1.48
C SER A 37 5.03 -12.16 1.51
N GLY A 38 5.89 -11.45 0.78
CA GLY A 38 7.32 -11.70 0.68
C GLY A 38 8.08 -11.60 2.01
N MET A 39 7.60 -10.79 2.95
CA MET A 39 8.18 -10.65 4.29
C MET A 39 7.50 -11.54 5.35
N SER A 40 6.57 -12.41 4.95
CA SER A 40 5.85 -13.29 5.87
C SER A 40 6.66 -14.53 6.26
N LYS A 41 6.38 -15.10 7.44
CA LYS A 41 6.96 -16.39 7.86
C LYS A 41 6.62 -17.51 6.87
N GLU A 42 5.37 -17.52 6.37
CA GLU A 42 4.88 -18.53 5.42
C GLU A 42 5.62 -18.51 4.09
N PHE A 43 6.01 -17.33 3.59
CA PHE A 43 6.80 -17.22 2.37
C PHE A 43 8.28 -17.48 2.64
N THR A 44 8.85 -16.84 3.65
CA THR A 44 10.30 -16.90 3.92
C THR A 44 10.78 -18.32 4.27
N LYS A 45 9.93 -19.18 4.87
CA LYS A 45 10.27 -20.59 5.09
C LYS A 45 10.53 -21.38 3.80
N THR A 46 9.98 -20.94 2.67
CA THR A 46 10.13 -21.61 1.37
C THR A 46 11.44 -21.23 0.66
N ILE A 47 12.07 -20.15 1.10
CA ILE A 47 13.32 -19.65 0.51
C ILE A 47 14.49 -20.46 1.09
N PRO A 48 15.38 -21.03 0.26
CA PRO A 48 16.56 -21.74 0.75
C PRO A 48 17.50 -20.87 1.60
N ASP A 49 18.16 -21.46 2.60
CA ASP A 49 19.04 -20.74 3.53
C ASP A 49 20.22 -20.03 2.86
N PHE A 50 20.68 -20.52 1.71
CA PHE A 50 21.76 -19.90 0.95
C PHE A 50 21.33 -18.59 0.26
N LEU A 51 20.02 -18.36 0.06
CA LEU A 51 19.47 -17.09 -0.43
C LEU A 51 19.03 -16.20 0.73
N LEU A 52 18.46 -16.78 1.79
CA LEU A 52 17.95 -16.07 2.94
C LEU A 52 18.32 -16.80 4.23
N SER A 53 19.32 -16.30 4.96
CA SER A 53 19.81 -16.98 6.16
C SER A 53 18.76 -17.07 7.27
N ALA A 54 18.95 -18.03 8.20
CA ALA A 54 18.04 -18.24 9.33
C ALA A 54 17.82 -16.98 10.18
N SER A 55 18.88 -16.20 10.46
CA SER A 55 18.78 -14.97 11.25
C SER A 55 17.96 -13.87 10.56
N ILE A 56 17.91 -13.87 9.23
CA ILE A 56 17.03 -12.95 8.48
C ILE A 56 15.59 -13.44 8.52
N LYS A 57 15.37 -14.75 8.40
CA LYS A 57 14.02 -15.35 8.47
C LYS A 57 13.35 -15.13 9.83
N GLU A 58 14.13 -15.06 10.91
CA GLU A 58 13.61 -14.75 12.26
C GLU A 58 12.94 -13.37 12.36
N GLN A 59 13.25 -12.44 11.44
CA GLN A 59 12.63 -11.12 11.38
C GLN A 59 11.24 -11.13 10.69
N ALA A 60 10.86 -12.26 10.08
CA ALA A 60 9.59 -12.39 9.38
C ALA A 60 8.41 -12.41 10.37
N ILE A 61 7.28 -11.83 9.95
CA ILE A 61 6.06 -11.78 10.77
C ILE A 61 4.95 -12.63 10.18
N ASP A 62 3.94 -12.93 10.98
CA ASP A 62 2.72 -13.55 10.49
C ASP A 62 1.85 -12.51 9.78
N VAL A 63 1.35 -12.84 8.59
CA VAL A 63 0.53 -11.93 7.76
C VAL A 63 -0.75 -12.63 7.36
N GLU A 64 -1.87 -11.93 7.54
CA GLU A 64 -3.22 -12.39 7.21
C GLU A 64 -3.86 -11.42 6.21
N PHE A 65 -4.22 -11.92 5.02
CA PHE A 65 -4.88 -11.13 3.99
C PHE A 65 -6.39 -11.28 4.05
N ASN A 66 -7.09 -10.14 4.04
CA ASN A 66 -8.54 -10.06 4.03
C ASN A 66 -9.00 -9.30 2.78
N TRP A 67 -9.66 -10.00 1.87
CA TRP A 67 -10.15 -9.45 0.61
C TRP A 67 -11.60 -8.99 0.77
N VAL A 68 -11.81 -7.68 0.64
CA VAL A 68 -13.11 -7.04 0.79
C VAL A 68 -13.54 -6.56 -0.59
N THR A 69 -14.73 -6.94 -1.02
CA THR A 69 -15.36 -6.38 -2.22
C THR A 69 -16.63 -5.65 -1.83
N GLU A 70 -16.93 -4.57 -2.53
CA GLU A 70 -18.07 -3.70 -2.19
C GLU A 70 -19.40 -4.48 -2.11
N GLN A 71 -19.61 -5.43 -3.02
CA GLN A 71 -20.85 -6.21 -3.14
C GLN A 71 -20.73 -7.65 -2.65
N GLY A 72 -19.57 -8.07 -2.14
CA GLY A 72 -19.35 -9.46 -1.72
C GLY A 72 -19.31 -10.44 -2.90
N GLN A 73 -19.24 -9.90 -4.11
CA GLN A 73 -19.05 -10.64 -5.35
C GLN A 73 -17.57 -10.64 -5.73
N GLU A 74 -17.21 -11.49 -6.69
CA GLU A 74 -15.86 -11.57 -7.22
C GLU A 74 -15.46 -10.24 -7.88
N ALA A 75 -14.34 -9.65 -7.44
CA ALA A 75 -13.79 -8.45 -8.05
C ALA A 75 -13.02 -8.80 -9.31
N LYS A 76 -13.15 -7.97 -10.35
CA LYS A 76 -12.45 -8.12 -11.63
C LYS A 76 -11.23 -7.21 -11.67
N LEU A 77 -10.11 -7.77 -12.12
CA LEU A 77 -8.87 -7.04 -12.31
C LEU A 77 -8.53 -6.99 -13.80
N THR A 78 -7.62 -6.09 -14.18
CA THR A 78 -7.03 -6.11 -15.53
C THR A 78 -6.28 -7.42 -15.81
N ALA A 79 -5.95 -7.67 -17.08
CA ALA A 79 -5.38 -8.93 -17.56
C ALA A 79 -6.27 -10.18 -17.33
N GLY A 80 -7.58 -9.99 -17.10
CA GLY A 80 -8.54 -11.08 -16.95
C GLY A 80 -8.48 -11.80 -15.59
N ALA A 81 -7.74 -11.25 -14.63
CA ALA A 81 -7.66 -11.79 -13.28
C ALA A 81 -8.92 -11.48 -12.47
N SER A 82 -9.17 -12.30 -11.45
CA SER A 82 -10.28 -12.09 -10.52
C SER A 82 -9.92 -12.50 -9.11
N ILE A 83 -10.54 -11.85 -8.13
CA ILE A 83 -10.33 -12.10 -6.70
C ILE A 83 -11.67 -12.38 -6.03
N LYS A 84 -11.71 -13.49 -5.30
CA LYS A 84 -12.86 -13.84 -4.47
C LYS A 84 -12.74 -13.16 -3.10
N PRO A 85 -13.79 -12.52 -2.59
CA PRO A 85 -13.77 -11.94 -1.25
C PRO A 85 -13.61 -13.02 -0.19
N THR A 86 -12.94 -12.68 0.91
CA THR A 86 -12.79 -13.56 2.09
C THR A 86 -13.64 -13.08 3.28
N VAL A 87 -14.21 -11.86 3.19
CA VAL A 87 -15.08 -11.27 4.20
C VAL A 87 -16.38 -10.78 3.59
N GLN A 88 -17.39 -10.57 4.44
CA GLN A 88 -18.71 -10.05 4.02
C GLN A 88 -18.59 -8.65 3.39
N PRO A 89 -19.47 -8.30 2.44
CA PRO A 89 -19.47 -6.98 1.83
C PRO A 89 -19.59 -5.88 2.88
N PHE A 90 -18.92 -4.78 2.55
CA PHE A 90 -19.06 -3.54 3.29
C PHE A 90 -19.13 -2.43 2.25
N GLY A 91 -20.09 -1.52 2.39
CA GLY A 91 -20.17 -0.37 1.49
C GLY A 91 -18.85 0.41 1.53
N GLU A 92 -18.26 0.66 0.36
CA GLU A 92 -16.88 1.16 0.18
C GLU A 92 -16.53 2.30 1.15
N ILE A 93 -17.33 3.36 1.12
CA ILE A 93 -17.10 4.57 1.92
C ILE A 93 -17.17 4.30 3.42
N LYS A 94 -18.15 3.51 3.87
CA LYS A 94 -18.28 3.16 5.29
C LYS A 94 -17.11 2.30 5.74
N PHE A 95 -16.60 1.43 4.86
CA PHE A 95 -15.47 0.55 5.17
C PHE A 95 -14.22 1.39 5.39
N ILE A 96 -13.94 2.33 4.48
CA ILE A 96 -12.82 3.27 4.61
C ILE A 96 -12.93 4.08 5.90
N GLN A 97 -14.12 4.57 6.24
CA GLN A 97 -14.34 5.31 7.50
C GLN A 97 -14.08 4.46 8.74
N LYS A 98 -14.51 3.19 8.75
CA LYS A 98 -14.23 2.24 9.83
C LYS A 98 -12.73 1.96 9.94
N CYS A 99 -12.07 1.65 8.83
CA CYS A 99 -10.62 1.45 8.78
C CYS A 99 -9.84 2.69 9.23
N ASN A 100 -10.35 3.90 8.94
CA ASN A 100 -9.74 5.13 9.42
C ASN A 100 -9.78 5.27 10.95
N VAL A 101 -10.63 4.54 11.66
CA VAL A 101 -10.61 4.49 13.12
C VAL A 101 -9.73 3.32 13.60
N GLU A 102 -9.90 2.15 13.00
CA GLU A 102 -9.39 0.88 13.56
C GLU A 102 -8.00 0.46 13.02
N SER A 103 -7.58 0.97 11.87
CA SER A 103 -6.34 0.57 11.22
C SER A 103 -5.16 1.48 11.63
N HIS A 104 -3.98 0.86 11.70
CA HIS A 104 -2.70 1.54 11.89
C HIS A 104 -2.29 2.40 10.69
N ALA A 105 -2.70 2.01 9.48
CA ALA A 105 -2.43 2.73 8.24
C ALA A 105 -3.53 2.47 7.19
N LEU A 106 -3.69 3.42 6.26
CA LEU A 106 -4.53 3.30 5.08
C LEU A 106 -3.70 3.68 3.86
N LEU A 107 -3.61 2.77 2.90
CA LEU A 107 -2.80 2.92 1.68
C LEU A 107 -3.75 3.01 0.48
N PHE A 108 -3.73 4.14 -0.21
CA PHE A 108 -4.55 4.38 -1.41
C PHE A 108 -3.64 4.49 -2.63
N ILE A 109 -3.87 3.64 -3.62
CA ILE A 109 -3.05 3.57 -4.83
C ILE A 109 -3.86 4.11 -6.01
N CYS A 110 -3.20 4.86 -6.89
CA CYS A 110 -3.78 5.37 -8.12
C CYS A 110 -5.13 6.11 -7.88
N GLY A 111 -6.20 5.69 -8.54
CA GLY A 111 -7.55 6.24 -8.39
C GLY A 111 -8.14 6.07 -6.99
N GLY A 112 -7.56 5.24 -6.11
CA GLY A 112 -8.02 5.03 -4.73
C GLY A 112 -8.06 6.30 -3.87
N CYS A 113 -7.32 7.35 -4.26
CA CYS A 113 -7.43 8.66 -3.60
C CYS A 113 -8.84 9.28 -3.73
N LEU A 114 -9.61 8.94 -4.78
CA LEU A 114 -10.99 9.40 -4.94
C LEU A 114 -11.91 8.79 -3.88
N ALA A 115 -11.75 7.50 -3.58
CA ALA A 115 -12.47 6.82 -2.52
C ALA A 115 -12.13 7.43 -1.14
N ALA A 116 -10.84 7.75 -0.93
CA ALA A 116 -10.38 8.43 0.27
C ALA A 116 -10.98 9.84 0.43
N LEU A 117 -11.10 10.60 -0.68
CA LEU A 117 -11.78 11.90 -0.70
C LEU A 117 -13.25 11.77 -0.32
N GLN A 118 -13.97 10.85 -0.97
CA GLN A 118 -15.40 10.62 -0.71
C GLN A 118 -15.65 10.16 0.73
N ALA A 119 -14.73 9.39 1.31
CA ALA A 119 -14.78 9.01 2.71
C ALA A 119 -14.44 10.14 3.69
N GLY A 120 -13.92 11.26 3.20
CA GLY A 120 -13.55 12.43 3.99
C GLY A 120 -12.24 12.27 4.77
N VAL A 121 -11.43 11.24 4.46
CA VAL A 121 -10.22 10.93 5.24
C VAL A 121 -8.99 11.76 4.82
N LEU A 122 -9.08 12.48 3.70
CA LEU A 122 -8.00 13.34 3.19
C LEU A 122 -8.11 14.81 3.61
N LYS A 123 -9.23 15.23 4.21
CA LYS A 123 -9.44 16.65 4.59
C LYS A 123 -8.34 17.15 5.52
N GLY A 124 -7.66 18.22 5.13
CA GLY A 124 -6.57 18.83 5.89
C GLY A 124 -5.27 18.00 5.92
N LYS A 125 -5.11 17.05 5.00
CA LYS A 125 -3.94 16.17 4.91
C LYS A 125 -3.07 16.50 3.71
N THR A 126 -1.80 16.14 3.79
CA THR A 126 -0.93 16.06 2.61
C THR A 126 -1.17 14.74 1.87
N ALA A 127 -1.45 14.81 0.57
CA ALA A 127 -1.72 13.65 -0.27
C ALA A 127 -1.17 13.82 -1.69
N THR A 128 -1.07 12.73 -2.44
CA THR A 128 -0.81 12.74 -3.89
C THR A 128 -1.87 11.92 -4.62
N ALA A 129 -1.88 12.02 -5.94
CA ALA A 129 -2.77 11.32 -6.86
C ALA A 129 -1.96 10.95 -8.12
N PRO A 130 -2.55 10.21 -9.10
CA PRO A 130 -1.92 10.08 -10.42
C PRO A 130 -1.47 11.45 -10.94
N ARG A 131 -0.24 11.56 -11.45
CA ARG A 131 0.36 12.84 -11.88
C ARG A 131 -0.59 13.74 -12.70
N PRO A 132 -1.32 13.24 -13.72
CA PRO A 132 -2.27 14.05 -14.49
C PRO A 132 -3.44 14.61 -13.66
N MET A 133 -3.79 13.97 -12.55
CA MET A 133 -4.91 14.34 -11.69
C MET A 133 -4.53 15.35 -10.61
N VAL A 134 -3.25 15.47 -10.24
CA VAL A 134 -2.83 16.29 -9.08
C VAL A 134 -3.30 17.74 -9.19
N GLU A 135 -3.18 18.35 -10.37
CA GLU A 135 -3.60 19.75 -10.55
C GLU A 135 -5.14 19.90 -10.50
N ILE A 136 -5.87 18.94 -11.07
CA ILE A 136 -7.34 18.90 -10.97
C ILE A 136 -7.76 18.78 -9.51
N MET A 137 -7.06 17.95 -8.74
CA MET A 137 -7.35 17.76 -7.31
C MET A 137 -7.09 19.01 -6.49
N ARG A 138 -6.05 19.79 -6.78
CA ARG A 138 -5.81 21.11 -6.14
C ARG A 138 -6.97 22.07 -6.35
N GLN A 139 -7.53 22.08 -7.56
CA GLN A 139 -8.62 22.99 -7.90
C GLN A 139 -9.94 22.56 -7.26
N MET A 140 -10.24 21.26 -7.26
CA MET A 140 -11.51 20.73 -6.75
C MET A 140 -11.54 20.57 -5.23
N HIS A 141 -10.40 20.24 -4.62
CA HIS A 141 -10.27 19.92 -3.20
C HIS A 141 -9.11 20.70 -2.59
N PRO A 142 -9.21 22.04 -2.51
CA PRO A 142 -8.15 22.90 -1.96
C PRO A 142 -7.97 22.73 -0.44
N ASP A 143 -8.85 21.97 0.21
CA ASP A 143 -8.74 21.58 1.61
C ASP A 143 -7.75 20.43 1.86
N VAL A 144 -7.16 19.87 0.80
CA VAL A 144 -6.11 18.84 0.85
C VAL A 144 -4.82 19.43 0.24
N ASP A 145 -3.69 19.21 0.90
CA ASP A 145 -2.38 19.65 0.42
C ASP A 145 -1.83 18.64 -0.62
N TRP A 146 -2.17 18.86 -1.89
CA TRP A 146 -1.78 17.96 -2.98
C TRP A 146 -0.35 18.19 -3.46
N VAL A 147 0.52 17.21 -3.26
CA VAL A 147 1.91 17.23 -3.69
C VAL A 147 2.12 16.37 -4.95
N THR A 148 2.95 16.84 -5.88
CA THR A 148 3.31 16.06 -7.06
C THR A 148 4.48 15.13 -6.73
N LYS A 149 4.17 13.97 -6.13
CA LYS A 149 5.15 12.94 -5.74
C LYS A 149 4.66 11.54 -6.11
N ARG A 150 5.59 10.59 -6.25
CA ARG A 150 5.27 9.16 -6.45
C ARG A 150 4.36 8.65 -5.34
N TYR A 151 4.67 9.02 -4.10
CA TYR A 151 3.82 8.80 -2.95
C TYR A 151 3.97 9.93 -1.94
N ALA A 152 2.98 10.06 -1.08
CA ALA A 152 2.96 10.98 0.04
C ALA A 152 2.24 10.32 1.22
N HIS A 153 2.62 10.69 2.44
CA HIS A 153 1.89 10.29 3.63
C HIS A 153 1.82 11.40 4.67
N ASP A 154 0.70 11.47 5.36
CA ASP A 154 0.44 12.34 6.51
C ASP A 154 -0.05 11.47 7.66
N GLY A 155 0.84 11.19 8.60
CA GLY A 155 0.62 10.21 9.65
C GLY A 155 0.32 8.84 9.05
N LYS A 156 -0.90 8.35 9.28
CA LYS A 156 -1.31 7.00 8.87
C LYS A 156 -1.92 6.90 7.48
N ILE A 157 -2.15 8.03 6.81
CA ILE A 157 -2.77 8.05 5.49
C ILE A 157 -1.67 8.13 4.44
N TRP A 158 -1.60 7.12 3.59
CA TRP A 158 -0.64 6.97 2.50
C TRP A 158 -1.39 7.02 1.18
N THR A 159 -0.88 7.81 0.24
CA THR A 159 -1.43 7.95 -1.10
C THR A 159 -0.30 7.84 -2.13
N SER A 160 -0.57 7.25 -3.29
CA SER A 160 0.39 7.17 -4.38
C SER A 160 -0.18 7.64 -5.71
N GLY A 161 0.71 7.91 -6.65
CA GLY A 161 0.35 8.07 -8.05
C GLY A 161 -0.07 6.74 -8.68
N ALA A 162 -0.05 6.68 -10.01
CA ALA A 162 -0.52 5.50 -10.72
C ALA A 162 0.43 4.27 -10.62
N LEU A 163 -0.16 3.07 -10.58
CA LEU A 163 0.48 1.78 -10.85
C LEU A 163 1.73 1.53 -10.00
N LEU A 164 2.91 1.50 -10.63
CA LEU A 164 4.19 1.24 -9.96
C LEU A 164 4.49 2.21 -8.81
N ASN A 165 3.90 3.40 -8.81
CA ASN A 165 4.06 4.33 -7.69
C ASN A 165 3.47 3.75 -6.38
N GLY A 166 2.47 2.86 -6.47
CA GLY A 166 2.01 2.03 -5.36
C GLY A 166 3.11 1.09 -4.84
N THR A 167 3.94 0.52 -5.73
CA THR A 167 5.10 -0.27 -5.31
C THR A 167 6.12 0.57 -4.55
N ASP A 168 6.40 1.81 -4.99
CA ASP A 168 7.32 2.70 -4.24
C ASP A 168 6.74 3.06 -2.87
N MET A 169 5.42 3.31 -2.80
CA MET A 169 4.73 3.62 -1.56
C MET A 169 4.80 2.46 -0.57
N THR A 170 4.45 1.25 -0.99
CA THR A 170 4.46 0.08 -0.11
C THR A 170 5.88 -0.31 0.30
N LYS A 171 6.88 -0.08 -0.57
CA LYS A 171 8.30 -0.19 -0.23
C LYS A 171 8.66 0.77 0.90
N ALA A 172 8.30 2.05 0.77
CA ALA A 172 8.57 3.06 1.78
C ALA A 172 7.85 2.74 3.10
N PHE A 173 6.58 2.33 3.03
CA PHE A 173 5.81 1.89 4.19
C PHE A 173 6.47 0.70 4.89
N ALA A 174 6.94 -0.30 4.16
CA ALA A 174 7.62 -1.46 4.73
C ALA A 174 8.93 -1.05 5.45
N LEU A 175 9.74 -0.19 4.83
CA LEU A 175 10.95 0.35 5.47
C LEU A 175 10.65 1.11 6.77
N GLU A 176 9.55 1.88 6.80
CA GLU A 176 9.16 2.66 7.98
C GLU A 176 8.58 1.79 9.11
N THR A 177 7.93 0.67 8.78
CA THR A 177 7.14 -0.10 9.77
C THR A 177 7.77 -1.42 10.21
N TRP A 178 8.46 -2.15 9.32
CA TRP A 178 9.28 -3.32 9.68
C TRP A 178 10.67 -2.92 10.16
N GLY A 179 11.14 -1.75 9.74
CA GLY A 179 12.54 -1.35 9.82
C GLY A 179 13.32 -1.69 8.56
N GLY A 180 14.33 -0.85 8.28
CA GLY A 180 15.25 -1.01 7.16
C GLY A 180 16.70 -0.96 7.62
N GLY A 181 17.61 -1.12 6.66
CA GLY A 181 19.05 -1.05 6.89
C GLY A 181 19.75 -2.39 6.75
N GLU A 182 21.08 -2.33 6.71
CA GLU A 182 21.93 -3.45 6.32
C GLU A 182 21.66 -4.68 7.18
N GLY A 183 21.31 -5.80 6.53
CA GLY A 183 20.96 -7.04 7.20
C GLY A 183 19.50 -7.12 7.69
N SER A 184 18.61 -6.21 7.26
CA SER A 184 17.17 -6.38 7.50
C SER A 184 16.52 -7.29 6.45
N LEU A 185 15.46 -7.99 6.86
CA LEU A 185 14.63 -8.79 5.95
C LEU A 185 14.05 -7.95 4.81
N VAL A 186 13.58 -6.75 5.12
CA VAL A 186 13.01 -5.82 4.14
C VAL A 186 14.03 -5.43 3.09
N GLU A 187 15.25 -5.05 3.50
CA GLU A 187 16.29 -4.69 2.55
C GLU A 187 16.73 -5.89 1.70
N MET A 188 16.93 -7.06 2.33
CA MET A 188 17.31 -8.27 1.60
C MET A 188 16.23 -8.66 0.58
N GLY A 189 14.96 -8.64 0.99
CA GLY A 189 13.83 -8.91 0.12
C GLY A 189 13.74 -7.92 -1.06
N MET A 190 13.99 -6.64 -0.81
CA MET A 190 14.03 -5.62 -1.88
C MET A 190 15.15 -5.87 -2.88
N ARG A 191 16.35 -6.23 -2.40
CA ARG A 191 17.51 -6.52 -3.25
C ARG A 191 17.28 -7.78 -4.10
N LEU A 192 16.83 -8.87 -3.47
CA LEU A 192 16.56 -10.13 -4.15
C LEU A 192 15.40 -10.01 -5.15
N GLY A 193 14.36 -9.26 -4.80
CA GLY A 193 13.18 -9.05 -5.66
C GLY A 193 13.36 -8.00 -6.75
N GLY A 194 14.50 -7.31 -6.82
CA GLY A 194 14.75 -6.28 -7.83
C GLY A 194 13.84 -5.06 -7.72
N TYR A 195 13.50 -4.64 -6.48
CA TYR A 195 12.59 -3.52 -6.28
C TYR A 195 13.17 -2.20 -6.81
N PRO A 196 12.33 -1.35 -7.42
CA PRO A 196 12.81 -0.13 -8.06
C PRO A 196 13.40 0.86 -7.04
N TYR A 197 14.45 1.57 -7.49
CA TYR A 197 14.99 2.76 -6.84
C TYR A 197 14.68 3.96 -7.71
N ARG A 198 13.59 4.67 -7.37
CA ARG A 198 13.08 5.81 -8.14
C ARG A 198 12.97 7.03 -7.26
N ASP A 199 13.21 8.19 -7.84
CA ASP A 199 13.16 9.45 -7.11
C ASP A 199 11.69 9.81 -6.79
N VAL A 200 11.40 10.07 -5.51
CA VAL A 200 10.03 10.33 -5.04
C VAL A 200 9.41 11.59 -5.67
N ASN A 201 10.24 12.55 -6.11
CA ASN A 201 9.83 13.79 -6.75
C ASN A 201 9.85 13.68 -8.29
N TYR A 202 10.01 12.47 -8.84
CA TYR A 202 10.14 12.22 -10.28
C TYR A 202 11.38 12.86 -10.93
N ALA A 203 12.44 13.17 -10.17
CA ALA A 203 13.68 13.73 -10.74
C ALA A 203 14.40 12.74 -11.69
N ASP A 204 14.07 11.46 -11.61
CA ASP A 204 14.54 10.38 -12.49
C ASP A 204 13.76 10.26 -13.81
N VAL A 205 12.69 11.05 -14.01
CA VAL A 205 11.84 10.97 -15.19
C VAL A 205 12.18 12.12 -16.16
N PRO A 206 12.66 11.83 -17.38
CA PRO A 206 13.09 12.86 -18.32
C PRO A 206 11.94 13.52 -19.12
N TRP A 207 10.69 13.14 -18.87
CA TRP A 207 9.51 13.66 -19.58
C TRP A 207 8.48 14.31 -18.64
N ALA A 208 7.83 15.35 -19.17
CA ALA A 208 6.61 15.90 -18.63
C ALA A 208 5.41 14.97 -18.97
N ILE A 209 4.34 15.13 -18.23
CA ILE A 209 3.04 14.49 -18.47
C ILE A 209 2.00 15.60 -18.49
#